data_AF-A0A159ZZL0-F1
#
_entry.id   AF-A0A159ZZL0-F1
#
_cell.length_a   1.000
_cell.length_b   1.000
_cell.length_c   1.000
_cell.angle_alpha   90.00
_cell.angle_beta   90.00
_cell.angle_gamma   90.00
#
_symmetry.space_group_name_H-M   'P 1'
#
loop_
_entity.id
_entity.type
_entity.pdbx_description
1 polymer ?
#
loop_
_entity_poly.entity_id
_entity_poly.type
_entity_poly.pdbx_seq_one_letter_code
_entity_poly.pdbx_strand_id
1 'polypeptide(L)'
;MGNVMSGTDGRLFRDYTAGAPTETACDTLYLQTQLASPKPEVVSEIEVGDTLGIGLGEIDGNVVACAFWNRHIAGGIASPKVIRLIACLQSGTNYSAIVTAKTGAQISIKISPIKEE
;
A
#
# COMPACT_ATOMS: atom_id res chain seq x y z
N MET A 1 -50.81 -28.83 30.84
CA MET A 1 -49.44 -28.78 30.29
C MET A 1 -49.43 -27.82 29.12
N GLY A 2 -49.06 -26.56 29.36
CA GLY A 2 -48.96 -25.55 28.31
C GLY A 2 -47.52 -25.42 27.87
N ASN A 3 -47.16 -26.02 26.73
CA ASN A 3 -45.90 -25.71 26.06
C ASN A 3 -46.20 -24.74 24.91
N VAL A 4 -45.92 -23.47 25.15
CA VAL A 4 -45.66 -22.50 24.10
C VAL A 4 -44.15 -22.37 23.98
N MET A 5 -43.59 -22.78 22.86
CA MET A 5 -42.31 -22.25 22.39
C MET A 5 -42.29 -22.30 20.87
N SER A 6 -42.92 -21.27 20.31
CA SER A 6 -42.62 -20.75 18.97
C SER A 6 -41.37 -19.89 19.05
N GLY A 7 -40.43 -20.15 18.17
CA GLY A 7 -39.37 -19.26 17.71
C GLY A 7 -38.81 -19.92 16.46
N THR A 8 -39.33 -19.66 15.26
CA THR A 8 -39.25 -18.43 14.47
C THR A 8 -37.84 -17.86 14.39
N ASP A 9 -37.33 -17.93 13.17
CA ASP A 9 -36.32 -17.08 12.53
C ASP A 9 -34.90 -17.06 13.07
N GLY A 10 -34.00 -17.57 12.21
CA GLY A 10 -33.17 -16.65 11.44
C GLY A 10 -31.99 -16.02 12.16
N ARG A 11 -30.81 -16.23 11.56
CA ARG A 11 -29.61 -15.39 11.70
C ARG A 11 -28.88 -15.49 13.03
N LEU A 12 -27.87 -16.37 13.08
CA LEU A 12 -26.64 -16.10 13.83
C LEU A 12 -25.42 -16.53 12.99
N PHE A 13 -25.30 -15.93 11.79
CA PHE A 13 -23.96 -15.56 11.33
C PHE A 13 -23.49 -14.51 12.32
N ARG A 14 -22.70 -14.94 13.30
CA ARG A 14 -22.11 -14.03 14.27
C ARG A 14 -21.07 -13.20 13.52
N ASP A 15 -21.49 -12.00 13.18
CA ASP A 15 -20.73 -10.88 12.68
C ASP A 15 -19.30 -10.88 13.23
N TYR A 16 -18.34 -11.13 12.34
CA TYR A 16 -17.01 -10.52 12.44
C TYR A 16 -17.16 -9.04 12.10
N THR A 17 -17.92 -8.27 12.88
CA THR A 17 -17.74 -6.82 12.96
C THR A 17 -16.62 -6.55 13.95
N ALA A 18 -15.41 -6.99 13.59
CA ALA A 18 -14.21 -6.25 13.96
C ALA A 18 -14.03 -5.28 12.80
N GLY A 19 -14.65 -4.10 12.92
CA GLY A 19 -14.72 -3.09 11.86
C GLY A 19 -13.37 -2.94 11.17
N ALA A 20 -13.38 -3.04 9.83
CA ALA A 20 -12.20 -2.93 8.98
C ALA A 20 -11.32 -1.76 9.46
N PRO A 21 -10.21 -2.00 10.18
CA PRO A 21 -9.26 -0.95 10.44
C PRO A 21 -8.29 -0.81 9.26
N THR A 22 -8.50 -1.55 8.17
CA THR A 22 -7.64 -1.50 6.98
C THR A 22 -7.89 -0.23 6.19
N GLU A 23 -9.12 0.12 5.85
CA GLU A 23 -9.40 1.32 5.02
C GLU A 23 -8.86 2.60 5.66
N THR A 24 -9.23 2.92 6.91
CA THR A 24 -8.76 4.16 7.56
C THR A 24 -7.25 4.16 7.84
N ALA A 25 -6.65 3.00 8.14
CA ALA A 25 -5.22 2.94 8.40
C ALA A 25 -4.40 3.07 7.12
N CYS A 26 -4.89 2.53 6.00
CA CYS A 26 -4.29 2.64 4.68
C CYS A 26 -4.36 4.09 4.16
N ASP A 27 -5.52 4.72 4.36
CA ASP A 27 -5.86 6.09 3.95
C ASP A 27 -5.14 7.18 4.79
N THR A 28 -4.60 6.82 5.94
CA THR A 28 -3.74 7.68 6.77
C THR A 28 -2.29 7.19 6.84
N LEU A 29 -1.92 6.18 6.02
CA LEU A 29 -0.59 5.58 6.04
C LEU A 29 0.42 6.46 5.32
N TYR A 30 1.04 7.37 6.05
CA TYR A 30 2.23 8.08 5.58
C TYR A 30 3.48 7.29 5.94
N LEU A 31 4.31 7.02 4.94
CA LEU A 31 5.58 6.33 5.16
C LEU A 31 6.70 6.99 4.38
N GLN A 32 7.72 7.42 5.10
CA GLN A 32 8.99 7.76 4.48
C GLN A 32 9.84 6.50 4.38
N THR A 33 10.31 6.20 3.18
CA THR A 33 11.15 5.04 2.92
C THR A 33 12.17 5.34 1.84
N GLN A 34 12.99 4.36 1.54
CA GLN A 34 14.00 4.43 0.51
C GLN A 34 13.81 3.31 -0.51
N LEU A 35 14.22 3.59 -1.73
CA LEU A 35 14.32 2.58 -2.77
C LEU A 35 15.44 1.59 -2.41
N ALA A 36 15.10 0.30 -2.40
CA ALA A 36 16.01 -0.79 -2.01
C ALA A 36 16.96 -1.19 -3.15
N SER A 37 16.46 -1.11 -4.37
CA SER A 37 17.25 -1.33 -5.59
C SER A 37 16.82 -0.29 -6.61
N PRO A 38 17.25 0.97 -6.41
CA PRO A 38 16.93 2.02 -7.34
C PRO A 38 17.64 1.76 -8.67
N LYS A 39 16.90 1.78 -9.77
CA LYS A 39 17.50 1.65 -11.10
C LYS A 39 18.26 2.93 -11.42
N PRO A 40 19.57 2.86 -11.74
CA PRO A 40 20.38 4.05 -12.03
C PRO A 40 19.83 4.87 -13.21
N GLU A 41 19.14 4.20 -14.12
CA GLU A 41 18.42 4.78 -15.26
C GLU A 41 17.35 5.77 -14.77
N VAL A 42 16.50 5.33 -13.82
CA VAL A 42 15.46 6.18 -13.24
C VAL A 42 16.04 7.18 -12.25
N VAL A 43 17.06 6.79 -11.47
CA VAL A 43 17.76 7.73 -10.56
C VAL A 43 18.28 8.93 -11.33
N SER A 44 18.81 8.74 -12.54
CA SER A 44 19.38 9.83 -13.33
C SER A 44 18.31 10.79 -13.86
N GLU A 45 17.11 10.27 -14.15
CA GLU A 45 16.00 11.05 -14.69
C GLU A 45 15.13 11.70 -13.60
N ILE A 46 14.99 11.08 -12.42
CA ILE A 46 14.16 11.63 -11.34
C ILE A 46 14.89 12.75 -10.59
N GLU A 47 14.10 13.78 -10.26
CA GLU A 47 14.52 14.90 -9.44
C GLU A 47 13.80 14.92 -8.09
N VAL A 48 14.35 15.68 -7.13
CA VAL A 48 13.69 15.88 -5.84
C VAL A 48 12.43 16.71 -6.06
N GLY A 49 11.30 16.22 -5.55
CA GLY A 49 9.96 16.79 -5.79
C GLY A 49 9.14 16.00 -6.82
N ASP A 50 9.76 15.07 -7.54
CA ASP A 50 9.04 14.26 -8.53
C ASP A 50 8.10 13.23 -7.86
N THR A 51 7.02 12.88 -8.56
CA THR A 51 5.96 12.01 -8.06
C THR A 51 6.00 10.66 -8.78
N LEU A 52 6.08 9.61 -7.98
CA LEU A 52 6.19 8.21 -8.36
C LEU A 52 4.87 7.50 -8.05
N GLY A 53 4.36 6.74 -9.01
CA GLY A 53 3.26 5.81 -8.75
C GLY A 53 3.76 4.64 -7.90
N ILE A 54 2.93 4.14 -6.99
CA ILE A 54 3.20 2.89 -6.31
C ILE A 54 2.35 1.78 -6.93
N GLY A 55 2.98 0.65 -7.20
CA GLY A 55 2.30 -0.54 -7.66
C GLY A 55 2.83 -1.80 -6.99
N LEU A 56 2.17 -2.90 -7.28
CA LEU A 56 2.57 -4.23 -6.86
C LEU A 56 3.40 -4.86 -7.98
N GLY A 57 4.59 -5.34 -7.64
CA GLY A 57 5.39 -6.21 -8.47
C GLY A 57 5.51 -7.59 -7.84
N GLU A 58 5.99 -8.55 -8.62
CA GLU A 58 6.35 -9.88 -8.13
C GLU A 58 7.83 -10.11 -8.45
N ILE A 59 8.62 -10.46 -7.45
CA ILE A 59 10.04 -10.81 -7.60
C ILE A 59 10.22 -12.16 -6.93
N ASP A 60 10.70 -13.16 -7.68
CA ASP A 60 10.91 -14.53 -7.18
C ASP A 60 9.66 -15.13 -6.50
N GLY A 61 8.47 -14.88 -7.06
CA GLY A 61 7.20 -15.35 -6.52
C GLY A 61 6.72 -14.65 -5.25
N ASN A 62 7.42 -13.60 -4.81
CA ASN A 62 7.01 -12.75 -3.69
C ASN A 62 6.44 -11.44 -4.19
N VAL A 63 5.24 -11.10 -3.73
CA VAL A 63 4.64 -9.80 -3.99
C VAL A 63 5.44 -8.74 -3.23
N VAL A 64 5.95 -7.76 -3.97
CA VAL A 64 6.73 -6.63 -3.44
C VAL A 64 6.12 -5.32 -3.94
N ALA A 65 6.23 -4.26 -3.16
CA ALA A 65 5.83 -2.95 -3.65
C ALA A 65 6.96 -2.37 -4.52
N CYS A 66 6.62 -1.91 -5.71
CA CYS A 66 7.52 -1.26 -6.64
C CYS A 66 7.07 0.18 -6.87
N ALA A 67 8.03 1.10 -6.91
CA ALA A 67 7.77 2.46 -7.36
C ALA A 67 7.92 2.50 -8.89
N PHE A 68 6.95 3.13 -9.54
CA PHE A 68 6.90 3.35 -10.97
C PHE A 68 7.05 4.85 -11.25
N TRP A 69 8.02 5.19 -12.07
CA TRP A 69 8.21 6.52 -12.60
C TRP A 69 7.96 6.51 -14.10
N ASN A 70 6.98 7.26 -14.59
CA ASN A 70 6.71 7.38 -16.03
C ASN A 70 6.60 6.01 -16.77
N ARG A 71 5.99 5.01 -16.12
CA ARG A 71 5.89 3.59 -16.55
C ARG A 71 7.19 2.77 -16.50
N HIS A 72 8.28 3.33 -16.01
CA HIS A 72 9.52 2.61 -15.69
C HIS A 72 9.58 2.25 -14.20
N ILE A 73 10.12 1.08 -13.88
CA ILE A 73 10.34 0.68 -12.48
C ILE A 73 11.49 1.52 -11.92
N ALA A 74 11.18 2.46 -11.03
CA ALA A 74 12.18 3.25 -10.31
C ALA A 74 12.99 2.37 -9.35
N GLY A 75 12.34 1.36 -8.77
CA GLY A 75 12.96 0.33 -7.95
C GLY A 75 11.97 -0.30 -6.97
N GLY A 76 12.46 -1.31 -6.26
CA GLY A 76 11.69 -1.96 -5.19
C GLY A 76 11.67 -1.13 -3.91
N ILE A 77 10.55 -1.17 -3.20
CA ILE A 77 10.37 -0.53 -1.90
C ILE A 77 10.60 -1.59 -0.82
N ALA A 78 11.77 -1.58 -0.18
CA ALA A 78 12.01 -2.42 0.98
C ALA A 78 11.73 -1.62 2.24
N SER A 79 10.51 -1.79 2.77
CA SER A 79 10.11 -1.21 4.06
C SER A 79 9.61 -2.31 4.98
N PRO A 80 9.82 -2.22 6.31
CA PRO A 80 9.17 -3.13 7.26
C PRO A 80 7.63 -3.05 7.20
N LYS A 81 7.08 -1.96 6.66
CA LYS A 81 5.65 -1.77 6.44
C LYS A 81 5.19 -2.10 5.00
N VAL A 82 6.05 -2.69 4.17
CA VAL A 82 5.69 -3.04 2.78
C VAL A 82 4.54 -4.04 2.73
N ILE A 83 4.49 -4.99 3.67
CA ILE A 83 3.40 -5.98 3.77
C ILE A 83 2.06 -5.28 3.98
N ARG A 84 2.02 -4.22 4.82
CA ARG A 84 0.82 -3.40 4.98
C ARG A 84 0.48 -2.63 3.71
N LEU A 85 1.48 -2.01 3.08
CA LEU A 85 1.28 -1.28 1.83
C LEU A 85 0.67 -2.18 0.74
N ILE A 86 1.17 -3.43 0.64
CA ILE A 86 0.66 -4.43 -0.31
C ILE A 86 -0.79 -4.77 0.00
N ALA A 87 -1.13 -5.04 1.26
CA ALA A 87 -2.51 -5.29 1.67
C ALA A 87 -3.44 -4.12 1.34
N CYS A 88 -2.98 -2.87 1.51
CA CYS A 88 -3.73 -1.68 1.17
C CYS A 88 -3.96 -1.53 -0.35
N LEU A 89 -2.91 -1.75 -1.14
CA LEU A 89 -3.00 -1.75 -2.60
C LEU A 89 -3.94 -2.85 -3.11
N GLN A 90 -3.88 -4.05 -2.51
CA GLN A 90 -4.80 -5.15 -2.82
C GLN A 90 -6.23 -4.85 -2.40
N SER A 91 -6.43 -4.03 -1.36
CA SER A 91 -7.75 -3.56 -0.93
C SER A 91 -8.34 -2.52 -1.88
N GLY A 92 -7.59 -2.03 -2.86
CA GLY A 92 -8.02 -1.00 -3.81
C GLY A 92 -7.58 0.42 -3.46
N THR A 93 -6.75 0.61 -2.41
CA THR A 93 -6.19 1.93 -2.09
C THR A 93 -4.99 2.23 -2.98
N ASN A 94 -5.06 3.31 -3.73
CA ASN A 94 -3.93 3.77 -4.51
C ASN A 94 -2.95 4.57 -3.65
N TYR A 95 -1.66 4.46 -3.97
CA TYR A 95 -0.59 5.20 -3.29
C TYR A 95 0.28 5.92 -4.31
N SER A 96 0.76 7.08 -3.88
CA SER A 96 1.75 7.86 -4.61
C SER A 96 2.93 8.16 -3.70
N ALA A 97 4.11 8.31 -4.28
CA ALA A 97 5.32 8.59 -3.53
C ALA A 97 6.07 9.76 -4.13
N ILE A 98 6.43 10.73 -3.30
CA ILE A 98 7.21 11.90 -3.73
C ILE A 98 8.68 11.70 -3.37
N VAL A 99 9.59 12.01 -4.28
CA VAL A 99 11.03 12.03 -4.01
C VAL A 99 11.34 13.20 -3.09
N THR A 100 11.73 12.93 -1.84
CA THR A 100 12.09 13.97 -0.88
C THR A 100 13.59 14.22 -0.83
N ALA A 101 14.40 13.22 -1.14
CA ALA A 101 15.85 13.36 -1.18
C ALA A 101 16.49 12.33 -2.10
N LYS A 102 17.61 12.72 -2.69
CA LYS A 102 18.43 11.89 -3.59
C LYS A 102 19.88 11.97 -3.13
N THR A 103 20.42 10.85 -2.67
CA THR A 103 21.79 10.73 -2.15
C THR A 103 22.50 9.59 -2.86
N GLY A 104 23.07 9.88 -4.03
CA GLY A 104 23.78 8.87 -4.84
C GLY A 104 22.88 7.68 -5.19
N ALA A 105 23.20 6.50 -4.65
CA ALA A 105 22.42 5.27 -4.84
C ALA A 105 21.23 5.14 -3.88
N GLN A 106 21.01 6.08 -2.97
CA GLN A 106 19.91 6.05 -2.01
C GLN A 106 18.91 7.16 -2.34
N ILE A 107 17.69 6.79 -2.67
CA ILE A 107 16.61 7.74 -2.96
C ILE A 107 15.58 7.60 -1.86
N SER A 108 15.37 8.69 -1.11
CA SER A 108 14.32 8.78 -0.12
C SER A 108 13.04 9.27 -0.77
N ILE A 109 12.00 8.47 -0.63
CA ILE A 109 10.67 8.75 -1.11
C ILE A 109 9.71 8.80 0.07
N LYS A 110 8.69 9.65 -0.03
CA LYS A 110 7.63 9.73 0.94
C LYS A 110 6.34 9.27 0.29
N ILE A 111 5.84 8.13 0.74
CA ILE A 111 4.62 7.49 0.26
C ILE A 111 3.44 8.05 1.04
N SER A 112 2.39 8.38 0.30
CA SER A 112 1.10 8.84 0.80
C SER A 112 -0.03 8.21 -0.02
N PRO A 113 -1.17 7.88 0.61
CA PRO A 113 -2.35 7.41 -0.12
C PRO A 113 -2.88 8.52 -1.01
N ILE A 114 -3.30 8.18 -2.23
CA ILE A 114 -4.10 9.09 -3.06
C ILE A 114 -5.57 8.78 -2.76
N LYS A 115 -6.27 9.78 -2.21
CA LYS A 115 -7.72 9.73 -2.15
C LYS A 115 -8.21 10.29 -3.48
N GLU A 116 -8.86 9.46 -4.28
CA GLU A 116 -9.76 9.97 -5.30
C GLU A 116 -11.04 10.35 -4.55
N GLU A 117 -11.29 11.67 -4.46
CA GLU A 117 -12.54 12.24 -3.93
C GLU A 117 -13.68 12.16 -4.94
#